data_AF-A0A2G6C945-F1
#
_entry.id   AF-A0A2G6C945-F1
#
_cell.length_a   1.000
_cell.length_b   1.000
_cell.length_c   1.000
_cell.angle_alpha   90.00
_cell.angle_beta   90.00
_cell.angle_gamma   90.00
#
_symmetry.space_group_name_H-M   'P 1'
#
loop_
_entity.id
_entity.type
_entity.pdbx_description
1 polymer ?
#
loop_
_entity_poly.entity_id
_entity_poly.type
_entity_poly.pdbx_seq_one_letter_code
_entity_poly.pdbx_strand_id
1 'polypeptide(L)'
;MKKRHQKQIRLHGFNNLTKTLSFNIYDICYARQPEHQKEYLAYIDEQYNAERLTNILTDVSDIIGANILNIARQDYDPQGASVTILVSEEPVLTEEQLSNTARPGPLPDDVVMHLDKSHLTVHTYPESHPDNGIST
;
A
#
# COMPACT_ATOMS: atom_id res chain seq x y z
N MET A 1 11.87 21.67 -36.08
CA MET A 1 11.29 20.98 -34.91
C MET A 1 12.38 20.21 -34.18
N LYS A 2 12.76 20.59 -32.95
CA LYS A 2 13.74 19.83 -32.14
C LYS A 2 13.06 18.56 -31.62
N LYS A 3 13.54 17.38 -32.00
CA LYS A 3 13.11 16.09 -31.43
C LYS A 3 13.47 16.09 -29.93
N ARG A 4 12.45 16.21 -29.08
CA ARG A 4 12.53 15.95 -27.64
C ARG A 4 12.93 14.48 -27.48
N HIS A 5 14.23 14.22 -27.28
CA HIS A 5 14.66 12.91 -26.84
C HIS A 5 14.26 12.82 -25.36
N GLN A 6 13.14 12.15 -25.06
CA GLN A 6 12.91 11.67 -23.70
C GLN A 6 14.12 10.80 -23.36
N LYS A 7 14.86 11.22 -22.33
CA LYS A 7 16.06 10.52 -21.87
C LYS A 7 15.60 9.14 -21.43
N GLN A 8 15.99 8.10 -22.16
CA GLN A 8 15.64 6.73 -21.79
C GLN A 8 16.25 6.41 -20.43
N ILE A 9 15.40 6.04 -19.47
CA ILE A 9 15.84 5.62 -18.13
C ILE A 9 16.55 4.28 -18.29
N ARG A 10 17.80 4.20 -17.84
CA ARG A 10 18.55 2.94 -17.85
C ARG A 10 18.21 2.18 -16.58
N LEU A 11 17.64 0.99 -16.71
CA LEU A 11 17.28 0.09 -15.60
C LEU A 11 18.49 -0.61 -14.95
N HIS A 12 19.70 -0.03 -15.03
CA HIS A 12 20.92 -0.69 -14.58
C HIS A 12 21.13 -0.44 -13.08
N GLY A 13 21.17 -1.49 -12.25
CA GLY A 13 21.18 -1.37 -10.79
C GLY A 13 19.84 -1.69 -10.12
N PHE A 14 18.76 -1.75 -10.91
CA PHE A 14 17.53 -2.48 -10.54
C PHE A 14 17.86 -3.98 -10.54
N ASN A 15 18.31 -4.49 -9.41
CA ASN A 15 18.52 -5.93 -9.23
C ASN A 15 17.15 -6.58 -8.99
N ASN A 16 16.38 -6.87 -10.06
CA ASN A 16 16.29 -8.17 -10.74
C ASN A 16 15.93 -9.40 -9.88
N LEU A 17 14.90 -9.27 -9.05
CA LEU A 17 13.90 -10.33 -8.89
C LEU A 17 12.57 -9.66 -8.56
N THR A 18 11.52 -9.95 -9.32
CA THR A 18 10.15 -9.69 -8.89
C THR A 18 9.92 -10.49 -7.61
N LYS A 19 10.27 -9.92 -6.46
CA LYS A 19 10.02 -10.53 -5.16
C LYS A 19 8.62 -10.14 -4.75
N THR A 20 7.64 -10.82 -5.33
CA THR A 20 6.26 -10.72 -4.87
C THR A 20 6.08 -11.68 -3.71
N LEU A 21 5.81 -11.14 -2.53
CA LEU A 21 5.31 -11.89 -1.39
C LEU A 21 3.82 -11.59 -1.25
N SER A 22 2.99 -12.62 -1.40
CA SER A 22 1.55 -12.54 -1.19
C SER A 22 1.14 -13.68 -0.29
N PHE A 23 0.43 -13.37 0.78
CA PHE A 23 -0.16 -14.33 1.68
C PHE A 23 -1.55 -13.84 2.04
N ASN A 24 -2.46 -14.79 2.27
CA ASN A 24 -3.81 -14.52 2.72
C ASN A 24 -3.95 -15.13 4.12
N ILE A 25 -4.39 -14.33 5.08
CA ILE A 25 -4.63 -14.75 6.46
C ILE A 25 -6.13 -14.82 6.66
N TYR A 26 -6.60 -15.92 7.25
CA TYR A 26 -7.99 -16.11 7.60
C TYR A 26 -8.08 -16.21 9.11
N ASP A 27 -8.75 -15.23 9.72
CA ASP A 27 -9.21 -15.29 11.10
C ASP A 27 -10.62 -15.89 11.07
N ILE A 28 -10.95 -16.83 11.95
CA ILE A 28 -12.27 -17.49 11.94
C ILE A 28 -12.77 -17.55 13.38
N CYS A 29 -13.93 -16.92 13.62
CA CYS A 29 -14.58 -16.94 14.92
C CYS A 29 -15.95 -17.62 14.87
N TYR A 30 -16.22 -18.45 15.87
CA TYR A 30 -17.52 -19.10 16.06
C TYR A 30 -18.36 -18.34 17.08
N ALA A 31 -19.19 -17.43 16.59
CA ALA A 31 -20.04 -16.55 17.39
C ALA A 31 -21.53 -16.91 17.18
N ARG A 32 -22.05 -17.84 17.99
CA ARG A 32 -23.49 -18.23 17.94
C ARG A 32 -24.44 -17.16 18.48
N GLN A 33 -23.97 -16.35 19.43
CA GLN A 33 -24.78 -15.34 20.09
C GLN A 33 -24.58 -13.99 19.40
N PRO A 34 -25.65 -13.18 19.23
CA PRO A 34 -25.53 -11.86 18.63
C PRO A 34 -24.56 -10.93 19.36
N GLU A 35 -24.42 -11.07 20.69
CA GLU A 35 -23.45 -10.29 21.45
C GLU A 35 -22.01 -10.61 21.03
N HIS A 36 -21.64 -11.90 20.97
CA HIS A 36 -20.31 -12.33 20.55
C HIS A 36 -19.98 -11.94 19.10
N GLN A 37 -20.99 -11.91 18.22
CA GLN A 37 -20.80 -11.45 16.86
C GLN A 37 -20.41 -9.97 16.84
N LYS A 38 -21.10 -9.12 17.63
CA LYS A 38 -20.76 -7.70 17.75
C LYS A 38 -19.38 -7.49 18.35
N GLU A 39 -19.02 -8.24 19.38
CA GLU A 39 -17.68 -8.20 19.98
C GLU A 39 -16.60 -8.57 18.97
N TYR A 40 -16.83 -9.61 18.17
CA TYR A 40 -15.89 -10.00 17.11
C TYR A 40 -15.75 -8.92 16.04
N LEU A 41 -16.86 -8.34 15.57
CA LEU A 41 -16.80 -7.26 14.60
C LEU A 41 -16.05 -6.03 15.13
N ALA A 42 -16.28 -5.65 16.39
CA ALA A 42 -15.56 -4.56 17.03
C ALA A 42 -14.06 -4.87 17.16
N TYR A 43 -13.70 -6.11 17.49
CA TYR A 43 -12.32 -6.56 17.48
C TYR A 43 -11.69 -6.45 16.08
N ILE A 44 -12.39 -6.89 15.04
CA ILE A 44 -11.89 -6.80 13.66
C ILE A 44 -11.67 -5.34 13.25
N ASP A 45 -12.62 -4.45 13.55
CA ASP A 45 -12.50 -3.02 13.25
C ASP A 45 -11.28 -2.39 13.95
N GLU A 46 -11.02 -2.74 15.21
CA GLU A 46 -9.84 -2.27 15.95
C GLU A 46 -8.52 -2.84 15.40
N GLN A 47 -8.48 -4.12 15.04
CA GLN A 47 -7.24 -4.77 14.60
C GLN A 47 -6.90 -4.49 13.14
N TYR A 48 -7.90 -4.24 12.30
CA TYR A 48 -7.77 -4.27 10.84
C TYR A 48 -8.27 -3.00 10.14
N ASN A 49 -8.40 -1.87 10.86
CA ASN A 49 -8.65 -0.56 10.26
C ASN A 49 -7.46 -0.05 9.42
N ALA A 50 -7.76 0.89 8.51
CA ALA A 50 -6.78 1.45 7.60
C ALA A 50 -5.61 2.14 8.30
N GLU A 51 -5.80 2.76 9.48
CA GLU A 51 -4.72 3.43 10.20
C GLU A 51 -3.65 2.42 10.65
N ARG A 52 -4.07 1.37 11.35
CA ARG A 52 -3.15 0.34 11.82
C ARG A 52 -2.49 -0.40 10.66
N LEU A 53 -3.25 -0.72 9.62
CA LEU A 53 -2.71 -1.34 8.41
C LEU A 53 -1.67 -0.43 7.70
N THR A 54 -1.89 0.89 7.71
CA THR A 54 -0.92 1.86 7.18
C THR A 54 0.38 1.82 7.97
N ASN A 55 0.31 1.75 9.30
CA ASN A 55 1.50 1.67 10.14
C ASN A 55 2.29 0.38 9.88
N ILE A 56 1.60 -0.76 9.78
CA ILE A 56 2.24 -2.05 9.46
C ILE A 56 2.97 -1.99 8.11
N LEU A 57 2.34 -1.44 7.07
CA LEU A 57 3.00 -1.34 5.75
C LEU A 57 4.13 -0.29 5.73
N THR A 58 4.04 0.75 6.55
CA THR A 58 5.12 1.73 6.76
C THR A 58 6.34 1.04 7.38
N ASP A 59 6.13 0.28 8.46
CA ASP A 59 7.21 -0.49 9.11
C ASP A 59 7.86 -1.47 8.14
N VAL A 60 7.05 -2.16 7.32
CA VAL A 60 7.58 -3.04 6.26
C VAL A 60 8.41 -2.26 5.25
N SER A 61 7.97 -1.06 4.84
CA SER A 61 8.72 -0.19 3.93
C SER A 61 10.09 0.20 4.51
N ASP A 62 10.14 0.53 5.79
CA ASP A 62 11.37 0.86 6.50
C ASP A 62 12.31 -0.35 6.62
N ILE A 63 11.77 -1.55 6.92
CA ILE A 63 12.54 -2.80 7.00
C ILE A 63 13.21 -3.15 5.68
N ILE A 64 12.51 -2.95 4.55
CA ILE A 64 13.06 -3.22 3.22
C ILE A 64 13.90 -2.05 2.66
N GLY A 65 13.99 -0.93 3.38
CA GLY A 65 14.76 0.25 2.99
C GLY A 65 14.16 1.00 1.79
N ALA A 66 12.84 0.94 1.61
CA ALA A 66 12.15 1.60 0.51
C ALA A 66 11.59 2.96 0.94
N ASN A 67 11.69 3.95 0.06
CA ASN A 67 11.14 5.28 0.29
C ASN A 67 9.66 5.29 -0.06
N ILE A 68 8.83 5.76 0.87
CA ILE A 68 7.40 5.97 0.63
C ILE A 68 7.21 7.22 -0.23
N LEU A 69 6.56 7.04 -1.38
CA LEU A 69 6.23 8.13 -2.31
C LEU A 69 4.80 8.62 -2.12
N ASN A 70 3.88 7.70 -1.83
CA ASN A 70 2.47 8.00 -1.64
C ASN A 70 1.79 6.91 -0.80
N ILE A 71 0.79 7.29 -0.01
CA ILE A 71 -0.07 6.38 0.75
C ILE A 71 -1.51 6.68 0.36
N ALA A 72 -2.22 5.67 -0.16
CA ALA A 72 -3.65 5.70 -0.39
C ALA A 72 -4.33 4.68 0.55
N ARG A 73 -5.36 5.12 1.27
CA ARG A 73 -6.06 4.27 2.24
C ARG A 73 -7.55 4.57 2.29
N GLN A 74 -8.35 3.55 2.57
CA GLN A 74 -9.81 3.63 2.65
C GLN A 74 -10.33 2.65 3.70
N ASP A 75 -11.19 3.14 4.59
CA ASP A 75 -12.07 2.32 5.43
C ASP A 75 -13.46 2.21 4.76
N TYR A 76 -14.07 1.03 4.82
CA TYR A 76 -15.36 0.74 4.19
C TYR A 76 -16.48 0.54 5.22
N ASP A 77 -17.69 0.90 4.82
CA ASP A 77 -18.94 0.65 5.56
C ASP A 77 -19.68 -0.52 4.91
N PRO A 78 -20.12 -1.56 5.67
CA PRO A 78 -20.10 -1.64 7.14
C PRO A 78 -18.73 -1.98 7.76
N GLN A 79 -17.81 -2.59 7.02
CA GLN A 79 -16.52 -3.03 7.57
C GLN A 79 -15.48 -3.33 6.48
N GLY A 80 -14.20 -3.31 6.89
CA GLY A 80 -13.05 -3.62 6.05
C GLY A 80 -12.25 -2.39 5.68
N ALA A 81 -11.03 -2.62 5.21
CA ALA A 81 -10.09 -1.57 4.87
C ALA A 81 -9.20 -1.98 3.70
N SER A 82 -8.67 -0.97 3.01
CA SER A 82 -7.66 -1.14 1.97
C SER A 82 -6.58 -0.09 2.11
N VAL A 83 -5.32 -0.51 2.03
CA VAL A 83 -4.17 0.39 2.02
C VAL A 83 -3.25 0.01 0.87
N THR A 84 -2.76 1.02 0.17
CA THR A 84 -1.76 0.90 -0.90
C THR A 84 -0.67 1.93 -0.65
N ILE A 85 0.57 1.49 -0.53
CA ILE A 85 1.76 2.34 -0.42
C ILE A 85 2.56 2.21 -1.71
N LEU A 86 2.83 3.33 -2.36
CA LEU A 86 3.73 3.41 -3.50
C LEU A 86 5.14 3.69 -2.99
N VAL A 87 6.12 2.90 -3.44
CA VAL A 87 7.49 2.96 -2.92
C VAL A 87 8.55 3.01 -4.03
N SER A 88 9.73 3.53 -3.71
CA SER A 88 10.94 3.44 -4.55
C SER A 88 12.18 3.07 -3.75
N GLU A 89 13.06 2.26 -4.34
CA GLU A 89 14.37 1.95 -3.74
C GLU A 89 15.35 3.13 -3.88
N GLU A 90 15.20 3.96 -4.93
CA GLU A 90 16.06 5.11 -5.14
C GLU A 90 15.74 6.25 -4.15
N PRO A 91 16.75 7.05 -3.76
CA PRO A 91 16.55 8.24 -2.92
C PRO A 91 15.58 9.19 -3.59
N VAL A 92 14.58 9.65 -2.82
CA VAL A 92 13.73 10.76 -3.25
C VAL A 92 14.61 11.99 -3.36
N LEU A 93 14.77 12.53 -4.58
CA LEU A 93 15.54 13.75 -4.79
C LEU A 93 14.93 14.86 -3.92
N THR A 94 15.73 15.41 -3.00
CA THR A 94 15.27 16.51 -2.14
C THR A 94 15.06 17.78 -2.99
N GLU A 95 14.22 18.70 -2.52
CA GLU A 95 14.02 20.01 -3.18
C GLU A 95 15.35 20.76 -3.41
N GLU A 96 16.35 20.53 -2.57
CA GLU A 96 17.70 21.08 -2.71
C GLU A 96 18.48 20.52 -3.93
N GLN A 97 18.16 19.29 -4.36
CA GLN A 97 18.72 18.65 -5.56
C GLN A 97 17.90 18.95 -6.81
N LEU A 98 16.64 19.34 -6.65
CA LEU A 98 15.76 19.86 -7.70
C LEU A 98 16.17 21.30 -8.00
N SER A 99 17.16 21.47 -8.88
CA SER A 99 17.52 22.80 -9.39
C SER A 99 16.27 23.53 -9.89
N ASN A 100 15.95 24.71 -9.32
CA ASN A 100 14.88 25.62 -9.77
C ASN A 100 15.04 26.10 -11.23
N THR A 101 16.11 25.68 -11.91
CA THR A 101 16.28 25.85 -13.35
C THR A 101 15.32 24.93 -14.09
N ALA A 102 14.43 25.49 -14.92
CA ALA A 102 13.57 24.73 -15.82
C ALA A 102 14.40 23.76 -16.68
N ARG A 103 14.38 22.48 -16.33
CA ARG A 103 15.04 21.41 -17.08
C ARG A 103 14.01 20.70 -17.95
N PRO A 104 14.35 20.30 -19.19
CA PRO A 104 13.46 19.47 -19.98
C PRO A 104 13.30 18.10 -19.30
N GLY A 105 12.14 17.85 -18.72
CA GLY A 105 11.75 16.59 -18.07
C GLY A 105 10.27 16.64 -17.69
N PRO A 106 9.63 15.50 -17.34
CA PRO A 106 8.33 15.54 -16.69
C PRO A 106 8.43 16.38 -15.41
N LEU A 107 7.41 17.21 -15.17
CA LEU A 107 7.27 17.92 -13.91
C LEU A 107 7.08 16.89 -12.78
N PRO A 108 7.50 17.18 -11.53
CA PRO A 108 7.34 16.26 -10.39
C PRO A 108 5.88 15.96 -10.02
N ASP A 109 4.91 16.55 -10.72
CA ASP A 109 3.51 16.58 -10.30
C ASP A 109 2.77 15.24 -10.45
N ASP A 110 3.31 14.27 -11.19
CA ASP A 110 2.69 12.95 -11.33
C ASP A 110 3.62 11.85 -10.82
N VAL A 111 3.34 11.35 -9.60
CA VAL A 111 3.96 10.11 -9.08
C VAL A 111 3.29 8.91 -9.77
N VAL A 112 3.64 8.70 -11.05
CA VAL A 112 3.13 7.58 -11.84
C VAL A 112 3.89 6.30 -11.50
N MET A 113 3.18 5.18 -11.40
CA MET A 113 3.76 3.85 -11.24
C MET A 113 4.51 3.43 -12.52
N HIS A 114 5.76 3.85 -12.61
CA HIS A 114 6.71 3.44 -13.64
C HIS A 114 7.50 2.20 -13.18
N LEU A 115 8.25 1.58 -14.09
CA LEU A 115 9.05 0.37 -13.81
C LEU A 115 10.15 0.57 -12.75
N ASP A 116 10.39 1.82 -12.36
CA ASP A 116 11.34 2.22 -11.31
C ASP A 116 10.68 2.32 -9.91
N LYS A 117 9.41 1.96 -9.78
CA LYS A 117 8.62 2.00 -8.54
C LYS A 117 7.94 0.66 -8.28
N SER A 118 7.61 0.42 -7.01
CA SER A 118 6.88 -0.75 -6.55
C SER A 118 5.73 -0.34 -5.63
N HIS A 119 4.99 -1.31 -5.10
CA HIS A 119 3.89 -1.07 -4.17
C HIS A 119 3.80 -2.13 -3.08
N LEU A 120 3.23 -1.74 -1.95
CA LEU A 120 2.76 -2.62 -0.89
C LEU A 120 1.25 -2.44 -0.75
N THR A 121 0.52 -3.54 -0.60
CA THR A 121 -0.95 -3.52 -0.52
C THR A 121 -1.45 -4.47 0.54
N VAL A 122 -2.49 -4.04 1.26
CA VAL A 122 -3.25 -4.91 2.16
C VAL A 122 -4.73 -4.59 2.05
N HIS A 123 -5.56 -5.63 2.08
CA HIS A 123 -7.00 -5.55 1.94
C HIS A 123 -7.63 -6.50 2.96
N THR A 124 -8.67 -6.04 3.64
CA THR A 124 -9.41 -6.85 4.62
C THR A 124 -10.85 -6.98 4.18
N TYR A 125 -11.39 -8.19 4.30
CA TYR A 125 -12.74 -8.54 3.86
C TYR A 125 -13.51 -9.22 4.99
N PRO A 126 -13.88 -8.48 6.06
CA PRO A 126 -14.61 -9.10 7.15
C PRO A 126 -16.01 -9.52 6.68
N GLU A 127 -16.42 -10.73 6.99
CA GLU A 127 -17.71 -11.31 6.63
C GLU A 127 -18.34 -11.99 7.86
N SER A 128 -19.65 -11.79 8.06
CA SER A 128 -20.42 -12.56 9.02
C SER A 128 -21.60 -13.24 8.35
N HIS A 129 -21.66 -14.56 8.39
CA HIS A 129 -22.77 -15.31 7.80
C HIS A 129 -23.91 -15.48 8.82
N PRO A 130 -25.14 -14.99 8.53
CA PRO A 130 -26.25 -15.01 9.50
C PRO A 130 -26.71 -16.42 9.89
N ASP A 131 -26.61 -17.39 8.98
CA ASP A 131 -27.20 -18.72 9.21
C ASP A 131 -26.34 -19.69 10.04
N ASN A 132 -25.01 -19.49 10.10
CA ASN A 132 -24.10 -20.50 10.68
C ASN A 132 -23.30 -20.02 11.91
N GLY A 133 -23.41 -18.73 12.27
CA GLY A 133 -22.64 -18.14 13.38
C GLY A 133 -21.13 -18.14 13.14
N ILE A 134 -20.71 -18.23 11.87
CA ILE A 134 -19.31 -18.17 11.46
C ILE A 134 -19.06 -16.74 10.97
N SER A 135 -18.01 -16.13 11.51
CA SER A 135 -17.46 -14.86 11.02
C SER A 135 -16.00 -15.05 10.65
N THR A 136 -15.57 -14.36 9.59
CA THR A 136 -14.23 -14.38 9.02
C THR A 136 -13.69 -12.98 8.79
#